data_AF-A0A840P2R6-F1
#
_entry.id   AF-A0A840P2R6-F1
#
_cell.length_a   1.000
_cell.length_b   1.000
_cell.length_c   1.000
_cell.angle_alpha   90.00
_cell.angle_beta   90.00
_cell.angle_gamma   90.00
#
_symmetry.space_group_name_H-M   'P 1'
#
loop_
_entity.id
_entity.type
_entity.pdbx_description
1 polymer ?
#
loop_
_entity_poly.entity_id
_entity_poly.type
_entity_poly.pdbx_seq_one_letter_code
_entity_poly.pdbx_strand_id
1 'polypeptide(L)'
;MSGWQRARRVVNYVNLSTPLGLLVARLGRARVTKGPGGLLLAHGYRIPFPVAGAFTLGNVVLTRRSEDEGYLTGPLLRHEARHATQYAFCLGVLMLPLYFAAVGVSVLICGHHGSWNLFEWLADLDEGGYRRRSPWWVRRTVIPSKEEGPDSSVV
;
A
#
# COMPACT_ATOMS: atom_id res chain seq x y z
N MET A 1 16.59 -13.11 -8.36
CA MET A 1 16.53 -11.63 -8.35
C MET A 1 17.02 -11.12 -9.70
N SER A 2 16.15 -10.45 -10.45
CA SER A 2 16.44 -9.95 -11.80
C SER A 2 17.40 -8.75 -11.80
N GLY A 3 17.97 -8.42 -12.97
CA GLY A 3 18.86 -7.25 -13.13
C GLY A 3 18.17 -5.94 -12.74
N TRP A 4 16.90 -5.78 -13.13
CA TRP A 4 16.07 -4.65 -12.73
C TRP A 4 15.91 -4.52 -11.21
N GLN A 5 15.66 -5.63 -10.51
CA GLN A 5 15.52 -5.63 -9.05
C GLN A 5 16.82 -5.25 -8.33
N ARG A 6 17.97 -5.59 -8.91
CA ARG A 6 19.28 -5.13 -8.41
C ARG A 6 19.46 -3.63 -8.59
N ALA A 7 19.15 -3.11 -9.78
CA ALA A 7 19.22 -1.67 -10.06
C ALA A 7 18.32 -0.87 -9.11
N ARG A 8 17.05 -1.26 -8.97
CA ARG A 8 16.10 -0.66 -8.01
C ARG A 8 16.66 -0.63 -6.59
N ARG A 9 17.24 -1.75 -6.13
CA ARG A 9 17.89 -1.81 -4.82
C ARG A 9 19.02 -0.78 -4.72
N VAL A 10 19.95 -0.77 -5.67
CA VAL A 10 21.08 0.18 -5.66
C VAL A 10 20.58 1.62 -5.61
N VAL A 11 19.64 1.99 -6.48
CA VAL A 11 19.04 3.34 -6.52
C VAL A 11 18.45 3.71 -5.15
N ASN A 12 17.70 2.80 -4.53
CA ASN A 12 17.09 3.06 -3.23
C ASN A 12 18.09 3.09 -2.06
N TYR A 13 19.27 2.52 -2.21
CA TYR A 13 20.36 2.73 -1.25
C TYR A 13 21.01 4.09 -1.46
N VAL A 14 21.26 4.47 -2.73
CA VAL A 14 21.90 5.75 -3.11
C VAL A 14 21.02 6.94 -2.73
N ASN A 15 19.71 6.87 -2.97
CA ASN A 15 18.76 7.94 -2.62
C ASN A 15 18.36 7.97 -1.12
N LEU A 16 19.04 7.17 -0.29
CA LEU A 16 18.88 7.06 1.16
C LEU A 16 17.50 6.57 1.66
N SER A 17 16.57 6.21 0.78
CA SER A 17 15.26 5.68 1.19
C SER A 17 15.36 4.33 1.91
N THR A 18 16.27 3.45 1.47
CA THR A 18 16.50 2.15 2.14
C THR A 18 17.22 2.31 3.48
N PRO A 19 18.31 3.10 3.59
CA PRO A 19 18.87 3.49 4.88
C PRO A 19 17.83 4.07 5.85
N LEU A 20 16.95 4.95 5.37
CA LEU A 20 15.85 5.48 6.19
C LEU A 20 14.89 4.37 6.65
N GLY A 21 14.48 3.48 5.75
CA GLY A 21 13.63 2.33 6.10
C GLY A 21 14.27 1.41 7.16
N LEU A 22 15.58 1.18 7.06
CA LEU A 22 16.33 0.42 8.04
C LEU A 22 16.42 1.13 9.39
N LEU A 23 16.62 2.46 9.38
CA LEU A 23 16.59 3.27 10.59
C LEU A 23 15.22 3.20 11.27
N VAL A 24 14.13 3.35 10.51
CA VAL A 24 12.76 3.23 11.05
C VAL A 24 12.51 1.82 11.59
N ALA A 25 12.93 0.77 10.89
CA ALA A 25 12.84 -0.60 11.39
C ALA A 25 13.60 -0.77 12.72
N ARG A 26 14.81 -0.20 12.81
CA ARG A 26 15.66 -0.23 14.01
C ARG A 26 15.01 0.50 15.19
N LEU A 27 14.47 1.70 14.97
CA LEU A 27 13.74 2.49 15.97
C LEU A 27 12.47 1.77 16.43
N GLY A 28 11.77 1.12 15.50
CA GLY A 28 10.60 0.30 15.77
C GLY A 28 10.89 -1.06 16.38
N ARG A 29 12.17 -1.40 16.62
CA ARG A 29 12.64 -2.71 17.10
C ARG A 29 12.13 -3.89 16.25
N ALA A 30 11.96 -3.65 14.95
CA ALA A 30 11.54 -4.66 14.00
C ALA A 30 12.69 -5.63 13.67
N ARG A 31 12.36 -6.90 13.45
CA ARG A 31 13.29 -7.92 12.95
C ARG A 31 13.33 -7.85 11.43
N VAL A 32 14.51 -7.61 10.87
CA VAL A 32 14.70 -7.51 9.41
C VAL A 32 15.16 -8.85 8.83
N THR A 33 14.43 -9.37 7.85
CA THR A 33 14.76 -10.58 7.10
C THR A 33 14.83 -10.28 5.60
N LYS A 34 15.44 -11.18 4.82
CA LYS A 34 15.56 -11.02 3.36
C LYS A 34 14.27 -11.51 2.69
N GLY A 35 13.65 -10.64 1.90
CA GLY A 35 12.50 -10.98 1.07
C GLY A 35 12.86 -11.24 -0.40
N PRO A 36 11.87 -11.67 -1.20
CA PRO A 36 12.05 -11.84 -2.64
C PRO A 36 12.36 -10.51 -3.33
N GLY A 37 12.99 -10.60 -4.50
CA GLY A 37 13.26 -9.43 -5.35
C GLY A 37 14.16 -8.36 -4.73
N GLY A 38 14.95 -8.71 -3.71
CA GLY A 38 15.87 -7.79 -3.02
C GLY A 38 15.18 -6.86 -2.02
N LEU A 39 13.96 -7.17 -1.62
CA LEU A 39 13.27 -6.50 -0.52
C LEU A 39 13.83 -6.96 0.83
N LEU A 40 13.69 -6.11 1.83
CA LEU A 40 13.96 -6.40 3.23
C LEU A 40 12.63 -6.34 3.98
N LEU A 41 12.26 -7.40 4.66
CA LEU A 41 10.99 -7.51 5.38
C LEU A 41 11.25 -7.24 6.86
N ALA A 42 10.64 -6.21 7.41
CA ALA A 42 10.81 -5.81 8.80
C ALA A 42 9.53 -6.13 9.58
N HIS A 43 9.58 -7.18 10.38
CA HIS A 43 8.46 -7.71 11.15
C HIS A 43 8.47 -7.22 12.60
N GLY A 44 7.30 -7.16 13.23
CA GLY A 44 7.17 -6.82 14.66
C GLY A 44 7.46 -5.35 14.98
N TYR A 45 7.23 -4.44 14.02
CA TYR A 45 7.38 -3.00 14.22
C TYR A 45 6.45 -2.49 15.34
N ARG A 46 7.01 -1.83 16.37
CA ARG A 46 6.29 -1.48 17.61
C ARG A 46 5.79 -0.04 17.72
N ILE A 47 6.25 0.86 16.86
CA ILE A 47 5.82 2.26 16.94
C ILE A 47 4.36 2.35 16.44
N PRO A 48 3.48 3.09 17.14
CA PRO A 48 2.04 3.16 16.81
C PRO A 48 1.75 3.90 15.50
N PHE A 49 2.76 4.57 14.93
CA PHE A 49 2.70 5.27 13.65
C PHE A 49 3.70 4.65 12.66
N PRO A 50 3.33 4.40 11.37
CA PRO A 50 2.07 4.75 10.68
C PRO A 50 0.92 3.76 10.94
N VAL A 51 -0.34 4.21 10.95
CA VAL A 51 -1.52 3.33 11.13
C VAL A 51 -1.86 2.59 9.83
N ALA A 52 -0.97 1.70 9.40
CA ALA A 52 -1.14 0.82 8.25
C ALA A 52 -0.79 -0.63 8.64
N GLY A 53 -1.33 -1.60 7.89
CA GLY A 53 -1.02 -3.02 8.08
C GLY A 53 0.42 -3.36 7.66
N ALA A 54 0.87 -2.79 6.54
CA ALA A 54 2.24 -2.76 6.08
C ALA A 54 2.52 -1.41 5.40
N PHE A 55 3.79 -1.05 5.27
CA PHE A 55 4.21 0.09 4.46
C PHE A 55 5.66 -0.08 3.99
N THR A 56 6.01 0.59 2.89
CA THR A 56 7.36 0.51 2.31
C THR A 56 8.14 1.82 2.47
N LEU A 57 9.43 1.70 2.78
CA LEU A 57 10.44 2.77 2.74
C LEU A 57 11.66 2.27 1.95
N GLY A 58 11.82 2.77 0.72
CA GLY A 58 12.86 2.29 -0.19
C GLY A 58 12.70 0.80 -0.51
N ASN A 59 13.68 -0.03 -0.15
CA ASN A 59 13.59 -1.49 -0.27
C ASN A 59 13.11 -2.20 1.01
N VAL A 60 12.72 -1.48 2.06
CA VAL A 60 12.28 -2.08 3.33
C VAL A 60 10.75 -2.05 3.41
N VAL A 61 10.14 -3.21 3.59
CA VAL A 61 8.70 -3.37 3.84
C VAL A 61 8.52 -3.63 5.33
N LEU A 62 7.81 -2.75 6.02
CA LEU A 62 7.61 -2.78 7.47
C LEU A 62 6.19 -3.22 7.80
N THR A 63 6.03 -4.08 8.81
CA THR A 63 4.73 -4.44 9.37
C THR A 63 4.81 -4.60 10.89
N ARG A 64 3.68 -4.37 11.56
CA ARG A 64 3.55 -4.69 13.00
C ARG A 64 3.39 -6.18 13.25
N ARG A 65 2.89 -6.91 12.25
CA ARG A 65 2.67 -8.35 12.35
C ARG A 65 4.00 -9.08 12.54
N SER A 66 3.97 -10.16 13.29
CA SER A 66 5.16 -11.00 13.44
C SER A 66 5.44 -11.78 12.14
N GLU A 67 6.60 -12.43 12.08
CA GLU A 67 7.02 -13.17 10.89
C GLU A 67 6.20 -14.46 10.70
N ASP A 68 5.82 -15.10 11.80
CA ASP A 68 4.99 -16.30 11.88
C ASP A 68 3.56 -16.09 11.39
N GLU A 69 3.05 -14.86 11.41
CA GLU A 69 1.73 -14.54 10.85
C GLU A 69 1.70 -14.63 9.32
N GLY A 70 2.85 -14.68 8.64
CA GLY A 70 2.92 -14.78 7.18
C GLY A 70 2.30 -13.60 6.44
N TYR A 71 2.14 -12.45 7.10
CA TYR A 71 1.37 -11.31 6.58
C TYR A 71 1.96 -10.72 5.30
N LEU A 72 3.29 -10.62 5.20
CA LEU A 72 4.00 -10.07 4.03
C LEU A 72 4.18 -11.12 2.92
N THR A 73 3.08 -11.54 2.29
CA THR A 73 3.08 -12.56 1.23
C THR A 73 2.18 -12.19 0.06
N GLY A 74 2.28 -12.96 -1.03
CA GLY A 74 1.30 -12.96 -2.12
C GLY A 74 1.06 -11.58 -2.75
N PRO A 75 -0.22 -11.19 -2.99
CA PRO A 75 -0.59 -9.89 -3.55
C PRO A 75 -0.03 -8.69 -2.77
N LEU A 76 -0.14 -8.70 -1.44
CA LEU A 76 0.35 -7.60 -0.62
C LEU A 76 1.85 -7.37 -0.81
N LEU A 77 2.65 -8.43 -0.89
CA LEU A 77 4.08 -8.27 -1.12
C LEU A 77 4.41 -7.72 -2.52
N ARG A 78 3.58 -8.02 -3.54
CA ARG A 78 3.72 -7.42 -4.87
C ARG A 78 3.36 -5.94 -4.86
N HIS A 79 2.30 -5.56 -4.15
CA HIS A 79 1.92 -4.18 -3.92
C HIS A 79 3.07 -3.38 -3.28
N GLU A 80 3.64 -3.87 -2.18
CA GLU A 80 4.78 -3.24 -1.51
C GLU A 80 6.04 -3.20 -2.42
N ALA A 81 6.26 -4.21 -3.26
CA ALA A 81 7.35 -4.19 -4.25
C ALA A 81 7.19 -3.07 -5.30
N ARG A 82 5.96 -2.70 -5.66
CA ARG A 82 5.68 -1.57 -6.57
C ARG A 82 5.96 -0.24 -5.88
N HIS A 83 5.58 -0.08 -4.61
CA HIS A 83 6.01 1.10 -3.82
C HIS A 83 7.52 1.21 -3.73
N ALA A 84 8.21 0.09 -3.54
CA ALA A 84 9.67 0.06 -3.53
C ALA A 84 10.27 0.48 -4.89
N THR A 85 9.53 0.31 -5.99
CA THR A 85 9.92 0.82 -7.31
C THR A 85 9.62 2.30 -7.45
N GLN A 86 8.50 2.78 -6.93
CA GLN A 86 8.15 4.20 -6.90
C GLN A 86 9.20 5.03 -6.15
N TYR A 87 9.71 4.56 -5.01
CA TYR A 87 10.83 5.21 -4.30
C TYR A 87 12.05 5.43 -5.19
N ALA A 88 12.36 4.47 -6.08
CA ALA A 88 13.51 4.58 -6.97
C ALA A 88 13.31 5.66 -8.03
N PHE A 89 12.07 5.88 -8.47
CA PHE A 89 11.71 6.91 -9.46
C PHE A 89 11.43 8.29 -8.86
N CYS A 90 10.93 8.36 -7.62
CA CYS A 90 10.54 9.60 -6.95
C CYS A 90 11.67 10.19 -6.10
N LEU A 91 12.93 10.04 -6.54
CA LEU A 91 14.12 10.56 -5.84
C LEU A 91 14.18 10.19 -4.34
N GLY A 92 13.74 8.98 -3.99
CA GLY A 92 13.78 8.47 -2.62
C GLY A 92 12.74 9.13 -1.71
N VAL A 93 13.21 9.82 -0.67
CA VAL A 93 12.38 10.32 0.44
C VAL A 93 11.35 11.37 -0.03
N LEU A 94 11.56 12.02 -1.17
CA LEU A 94 10.58 12.94 -1.77
C LEU A 94 9.25 12.25 -2.12
N MET A 95 9.22 10.92 -2.25
CA MET A 95 7.98 10.18 -2.37
C MET A 95 7.04 10.40 -1.19
N LEU A 96 7.54 10.56 0.05
CA LEU A 96 6.70 10.73 1.24
C LEU A 96 5.78 11.96 1.16
N PRO A 97 6.27 13.20 0.97
CA PRO A 97 5.40 14.35 0.85
C PRO A 97 4.44 14.25 -0.34
N LEU A 98 4.89 13.69 -1.48
CA LEU A 98 4.02 13.48 -2.65
C LEU A 98 2.91 12.48 -2.37
N TYR A 99 3.22 11.39 -1.65
CA TYR A 99 2.26 10.39 -1.23
C TYR A 99 1.24 10.97 -0.27
N PHE A 100 1.66 11.75 0.73
CA PHE A 100 0.73 12.42 1.66
C PHE A 100 -0.15 13.46 0.96
N ALA A 101 0.36 14.18 -0.04
CA ALA A 101 -0.46 15.05 -0.87
C ALA A 101 -1.52 14.24 -1.65
N ALA A 102 -1.15 13.09 -2.21
CA ALA A 102 -2.08 12.21 -2.91
C ALA A 102 -3.13 11.59 -1.98
N VAL A 103 -2.76 11.24 -0.74
CA VAL A 103 -3.70 10.86 0.34
C VAL A 103 -4.69 11.98 0.59
N GLY A 104 -4.22 13.22 0.76
CA GLY A 104 -5.08 14.39 1.00
C GLY A 104 -6.09 14.61 -0.13
N VAL A 105 -5.63 14.56 -1.37
CA VAL A 105 -6.51 14.63 -2.56
C VAL A 105 -7.54 13.50 -2.54
N SER A 106 -7.12 12.26 -2.26
CA SER A 106 -8.04 11.12 -2.25
C SER A 106 -9.12 11.23 -1.17
N VAL A 107 -8.73 11.70 0.02
CA VAL A 107 -9.66 11.97 1.12
C VAL A 107 -10.67 13.07 0.75
N LEU A 108 -10.21 14.17 0.12
CA LEU A 108 -11.11 15.24 -0.34
C LEU A 108 -12.12 14.77 -1.40
N ILE A 109 -11.75 13.81 -2.24
CA ILE A 109 -12.61 13.29 -3.32
C ILE A 109 -13.63 12.27 -2.82
N CYS A 110 -13.25 11.36 -1.92
CA CYS A 110 -14.09 10.20 -1.57
C CYS A 110 -14.04 9.75 -0.10
N GLY A 111 -13.36 10.49 0.77
CA GLY A 111 -13.23 10.17 2.20
C GLY A 111 -12.37 8.92 2.49
N HIS A 112 -11.54 8.48 1.55
CA HIS A 112 -10.67 7.32 1.70
C HIS A 112 -9.28 7.64 1.15
N HIS A 113 -8.21 7.21 1.83
CA HIS A 113 -6.84 7.62 1.52
C HIS A 113 -6.26 6.99 0.25
N GLY A 114 -6.76 5.84 -0.18
CA GLY A 114 -6.18 5.10 -1.31
C GLY A 114 -6.96 5.12 -2.62
N SER A 115 -8.27 5.43 -2.59
CA SER A 115 -9.12 5.18 -3.76
C SER A 115 -8.86 6.10 -4.96
N TRP A 116 -8.28 7.28 -4.71
CA TRP A 116 -7.90 8.29 -5.71
C TRP A 116 -6.43 8.72 -5.53
N ASN A 117 -5.62 7.86 -4.91
CA ASN A 117 -4.19 8.09 -4.73
C ASN A 117 -3.43 7.43 -5.89
N LEU A 118 -2.72 8.23 -6.69
CA LEU A 118 -1.97 7.74 -7.85
C LEU A 118 -0.93 6.67 -7.47
N PHE A 119 -0.28 6.80 -6.32
CA PHE A 119 0.71 5.83 -5.86
C PHE A 119 0.06 4.48 -5.55
N GLU A 120 -1.13 4.48 -4.96
CA GLU A 120 -1.90 3.27 -4.67
C GLU A 120 -2.41 2.61 -5.96
N TRP A 121 -2.86 3.40 -6.93
CA TRP A 121 -3.26 2.86 -8.24
C TRP A 121 -2.11 2.22 -9.00
N LEU A 122 -0.96 2.90 -9.05
CA LEU A 122 0.25 2.37 -9.68
C LEU A 122 0.82 1.17 -8.90
N ALA A 123 0.51 1.06 -7.61
CA ALA A 123 0.83 -0.09 -6.78
C ALA A 123 -0.22 -1.21 -6.81
N ASP A 124 -1.24 -1.10 -7.67
CA ASP A 124 -2.39 -2.02 -7.71
C ASP A 124 -3.12 -2.05 -6.35
N LEU A 125 -4.02 -1.08 -6.15
CA LEU A 125 -4.67 -0.86 -4.86
C LEU A 125 -5.41 -2.11 -4.33
N ASP A 126 -5.90 -2.97 -5.24
CA ASP A 126 -6.68 -4.16 -4.88
C ASP A 126 -5.75 -5.19 -4.23
N GLU A 127 -4.49 -5.29 -4.70
CA GLU A 127 -3.44 -6.11 -4.07
C GLU A 127 -3.03 -5.58 -2.67
N GLY A 128 -3.16 -4.26 -2.45
CA GLY A 128 -2.95 -3.60 -1.15
C GLY A 128 -4.14 -3.72 -0.17
N GLY A 129 -5.25 -4.33 -0.61
CA GLY A 129 -6.47 -4.50 0.20
C GLY A 129 -7.40 -3.29 0.20
N TYR A 130 -7.18 -2.30 -0.69
CA TYR A 130 -8.03 -1.13 -0.80
C TYR A 130 -9.13 -1.33 -1.84
N ARG A 131 -10.35 -0.88 -1.52
CA ARG A 131 -11.47 -0.85 -2.47
C ARG A 131 -11.55 0.50 -3.17
N ARG A 132 -11.87 0.48 -4.47
CA ARG A 132 -12.21 1.70 -5.22
C ARG A 132 -13.50 2.30 -4.66
N ARG A 133 -13.48 3.61 -4.40
CA ARG A 133 -14.64 4.39 -3.95
C ARG A 133 -14.94 5.48 -4.96
N SER A 134 -16.23 5.62 -5.26
CA SER A 134 -16.72 6.73 -6.09
C SER A 134 -16.56 8.05 -5.32
N PRO A 135 -16.41 9.18 -6.04
CA PRO A 135 -16.43 10.50 -5.41
C PRO A 135 -17.73 10.73 -4.65
N TRP A 136 -17.70 11.55 -3.60
CA TRP A 136 -18.88 11.80 -2.76
C TRP A 136 -20.02 12.50 -3.51
N TRP A 137 -19.73 13.19 -4.61
CA TRP A 137 -20.73 13.84 -5.48
C TRP A 137 -21.38 12.88 -6.50
N VAL A 138 -20.83 11.68 -6.72
CA VAL A 138 -21.45 10.68 -7.58
C VAL A 138 -22.48 9.91 -6.78
N ARG A 139 -23.75 10.33 -6.85
CA ARG A 139 -24.87 9.57 -6.28
C ARG A 139 -24.89 8.18 -6.91
N ARG A 140 -24.82 7.12 -6.10
CA ARG A 140 -25.26 5.80 -6.54
C ARG A 140 -26.75 5.92 -6.82
N THR A 141 -27.14 5.92 -8.09
CA THR A 141 -28.49 5.52 -8.47
C THR A 141 -28.64 4.07 -8.00
N VAL A 142 -29.24 3.91 -6.81
CA VAL A 142 -29.83 2.63 -6.44
C VAL A 142 -30.92 2.41 -7.47
N ILE A 143 -30.67 1.52 -8.43
CA ILE A 143 -31.73 1.04 -9.31
C ILE A 143 -32.62 0.22 -8.39
N PRO A 144 -33.88 0.65 -8.10
CA PRO A 144 -34.78 -0.20 -7.35
C PRO A 144 -34.95 -1.50 -8.15
N SER A 145 -34.65 -2.63 -7.50
CA SER A 145 -35.03 -3.93 -8.03
C SER A 145 -36.52 -3.88 -8.31
N LYS A 146 -36.91 -4.17 -9.56
CA LYS A 146 -38.29 -4.36 -9.99
C LYS A 146 -39.02 -5.16 -8.90
N GLU A 147 -40.02 -4.56 -8.26
CA GLU A 147 -40.96 -5.30 -7.42
C GLU A 147 -41.53 -6.43 -8.26
N GLU A 148 -41.33 -7.67 -7.80
CA GLU A 148 -42.07 -8.82 -8.30
C GLU A 148 -43.55 -8.55 -8.04
N GLY A 149 -44.35 -8.66 -9.11
CA GLY A 149 -45.75 -8.30 -9.15
C GLY A 149 -46.61 -9.13 -8.18
N PRO A 150 -47.86 -8.68 -7.94
CA PRO A 150 -48.73 -9.29 -6.94
C PRO A 150 -49.06 -10.73 -7.33
N ASP A 151 -48.91 -11.61 -6.33
CA ASP A 151 -49.39 -12.98 -6.28
C ASP A 151 -50.88 -13.03 -6.64
N SER A 152 -51.16 -13.38 -7.89
CA SER A 152 -52.48 -13.74 -8.36
C SER A 152 -52.70 -15.22 -8.09
N SER A 153 -53.05 -15.56 -6.86
CA SER A 153 -53.69 -16.83 -6.51
C SER A 153 -54.99 -16.53 -5.73
N VAL A 154 -56.04 -16.23 -6.50
CA VAL A 154 -57.42 -16.14 -6.05
C VAL A 154 -58.20 -17.28 -6.73
N VAL A 155 -58.75 -18.15 -5.88
CA VAL A 155 -59.72 -19.27 -6.08
C VAL A 155 -59.24 -20.55 -6.75
#